data_AF-A0A8B5WM91-F1
#
_entry.id   AF-A0A8B5WM91-F1
#
_cell.length_a   1.000
_cell.length_b   1.000
_cell.length_c   1.000
_cell.angle_alpha   90.00
_cell.angle_beta   90.00
_cell.angle_gamma   90.00
#
_symmetry.space_group_name_H-M   'P 1'
#
loop_
_entity.id
_entity.type
_entity.pdbx_description
1 polymer ?
#
loop_
_entity_poly.entity_id
_entity_poly.type
_entity_poly.pdbx_seq_one_letter_code
_entity_poly.pdbx_strand_id
1 'polypeptide(L)'
;MSRKVVTIAMALLVACAAFGQITVTLEDVDTAMIDPARVDLSDASILFHGPVEFYVTGIRYEGLTYTAVLEYDGGDTVRVRVPEYFYEGLPSSIDLSRVTAELIEDGILLNNVVIDNDRFSGILAPTAVATQLAVHSLWMDAAGVAPDAVVVDQLEREIAVLRNELSESERMVREKELEIARLAGRAVVHTEPTDAAWATANDRLTRERLSGFAAGTAASGSWTTTAAQTTQTDAAELYAKFVVPGSHGANETLVTLEARATGSGWRGYGVHFLASGSTRPWLYGYGRSYLVWVTRDPERYQTDATYVQLYRSSSDVDMVLVASKMVPESIGSNNRVQVHADRTTNELTVTMNGRHLFSFNDRGFLRSGTNVALRALGSITFTGLRVSE
;
A
#
# COMPACT_ATOMS: atom_id res chain seq x y z
N MET A 1 -17.78 -20.01 -14.83
CA MET A 1 -16.62 -20.78 -15.34
C MET A 1 -16.62 -20.68 -16.86
N SER A 2 -15.58 -20.07 -17.44
CA SER A 2 -15.58 -19.62 -18.83
C SER A 2 -15.26 -20.76 -19.81
N ARG A 3 -15.74 -20.65 -21.05
CA ARG A 3 -15.47 -21.58 -22.18
C ARG A 3 -13.98 -21.97 -22.33
N LYS A 4 -13.05 -21.16 -21.83
CA LYS A 4 -11.59 -21.41 -21.87
C LYS A 4 -11.12 -22.59 -21.01
N VAL A 5 -11.77 -22.84 -19.86
CA VAL A 5 -11.43 -23.99 -18.99
C VAL A 5 -11.86 -25.31 -19.65
N VAL A 6 -12.96 -25.29 -20.39
CA VAL A 6 -13.46 -26.44 -21.15
C VAL A 6 -12.54 -26.79 -22.32
N THR A 7 -11.95 -25.79 -22.99
CA THR A 7 -11.02 -26.01 -24.11
C THR A 7 -9.69 -26.65 -23.67
N ILE A 8 -9.16 -26.26 -22.51
CA ILE A 8 -7.92 -26.84 -21.96
C ILE A 8 -8.16 -28.27 -21.47
N ALA A 9 -9.29 -28.53 -20.80
CA ALA A 9 -9.66 -29.88 -20.38
C ALA A 9 -9.93 -30.83 -21.56
N MET A 10 -10.52 -30.33 -22.66
CA MET A 10 -10.71 -31.09 -23.90
C MET A 10 -9.38 -31.44 -24.60
N ALA A 11 -8.42 -30.52 -24.66
CA ALA A 11 -7.13 -30.76 -25.30
C ALA A 11 -6.31 -31.83 -24.55
N LEU A 12 -6.41 -31.85 -23.23
CA LEU A 12 -5.79 -32.87 -22.37
C LEU A 12 -6.41 -34.27 -22.54
N LEU A 13 -7.72 -34.36 -22.82
CA LEU A 13 -8.41 -35.63 -23.03
C LEU A 13 -8.16 -36.26 -24.41
N VAL A 14 -8.01 -35.45 -25.45
CA VAL A 14 -7.76 -35.95 -26.82
C VAL A 14 -6.38 -36.58 -26.95
N ALA A 15 -5.37 -36.06 -26.24
CA ALA A 15 -4.03 -36.65 -26.21
C ALA A 15 -3.99 -38.06 -25.56
N CYS A 16 -5.04 -38.46 -24.83
CA CYS A 16 -5.08 -39.70 -24.07
C CYS A 16 -5.63 -40.91 -24.87
N ALA A 17 -6.16 -40.70 -26.09
CA ALA A 17 -6.79 -41.75 -26.89
C ALA A 17 -5.89 -42.26 -28.03
N ALA A 18 -4.72 -42.84 -27.73
CA ALA A 18 -3.91 -43.55 -28.73
C ALA A 18 -2.99 -44.61 -28.09
N PHE A 19 -3.46 -45.85 -28.00
CA PHE A 19 -2.57 -47.02 -27.89
C PHE A 19 -2.29 -47.52 -29.31
N GLY A 20 -1.05 -47.33 -29.76
CA GLY A 20 -0.55 -47.75 -31.08
C GLY A 20 0.05 -46.58 -31.84
N GLN A 21 1.21 -46.77 -32.46
CA GLN A 21 1.98 -45.74 -33.19
C GLN A 21 1.19 -45.16 -34.38
N ILE A 22 0.25 -44.26 -34.09
CA ILE A 22 -0.51 -43.49 -35.07
C ILE A 22 -0.42 -42.04 -34.61
N THR A 23 0.12 -41.18 -35.48
CA THR A 23 0.05 -39.73 -35.33
C THR A 23 -1.41 -39.33 -35.49
N VAL A 24 -2.15 -39.16 -34.39
CA VAL A 24 -3.54 -38.73 -34.42
C VAL A 24 -3.56 -37.20 -34.52
N THR A 25 -3.98 -36.69 -35.67
CA THR A 25 -4.36 -35.29 -35.84
C THR A 25 -5.67 -35.04 -35.08
N LEU A 26 -5.80 -33.90 -34.38
CA LEU A 26 -7.01 -33.50 -33.65
C LEU A 26 -8.30 -33.46 -34.51
N GLU A 27 -8.17 -33.57 -35.82
CA GLU A 27 -9.27 -33.68 -36.78
C GLU A 27 -9.94 -35.08 -36.77
N ASP A 28 -9.26 -36.11 -36.28
CA ASP A 28 -9.71 -37.51 -36.32
C ASP A 28 -10.33 -38.01 -34.99
N VAL A 29 -10.28 -37.20 -33.94
CA VAL A 29 -10.92 -37.53 -32.65
C VAL A 29 -12.26 -36.82 -32.55
N ASP A 30 -13.34 -37.60 -32.59
CA ASP A 30 -14.67 -37.08 -32.32
C ASP A 30 -14.75 -36.60 -30.87
N THR A 31 -14.59 -35.29 -30.70
CA THR A 31 -14.66 -34.62 -29.40
C THR A 31 -16.01 -34.82 -28.69
N ALA A 32 -17.06 -35.26 -29.39
CA ALA A 32 -18.34 -35.62 -28.79
C ALA A 32 -18.29 -36.93 -27.98
N MET A 33 -17.25 -37.77 -28.18
CA MET A 33 -17.06 -39.02 -27.42
C MET A 33 -16.29 -38.83 -26.10
N ILE A 34 -15.78 -37.62 -25.86
CA ILE A 34 -15.07 -37.28 -24.63
C ILE A 34 -16.09 -36.70 -23.65
N ASP A 35 -16.25 -37.34 -22.49
CA ASP A 35 -17.09 -36.84 -21.40
C ASP A 35 -16.23 -36.13 -20.34
N PRO A 36 -16.22 -34.78 -20.28
CA PRO A 36 -15.41 -34.05 -19.31
C PRO A 36 -15.74 -34.38 -17.86
N ALA A 37 -16.94 -34.89 -17.57
CA ALA A 37 -17.34 -35.26 -16.21
C ALA A 37 -16.60 -36.50 -15.68
N ARG A 38 -15.92 -37.24 -16.57
CA ARG A 38 -15.19 -38.48 -16.25
C ARG A 38 -13.69 -38.26 -16.10
N VAL A 39 -13.24 -37.03 -16.27
CA VAL A 39 -11.86 -36.63 -16.00
C VAL A 39 -11.71 -36.45 -14.50
N ASP A 40 -10.76 -37.18 -13.93
CA ASP A 40 -10.32 -36.99 -12.57
C ASP A 40 -8.90 -36.40 -12.58
N LEU A 41 -8.79 -35.18 -12.07
CA LEU A 41 -7.53 -34.43 -11.92
C LEU A 41 -7.07 -34.38 -10.46
N SER A 42 -7.69 -35.14 -9.55
CA SER A 42 -7.37 -35.08 -8.12
C SER A 42 -5.92 -35.46 -7.82
N ASP A 43 -5.33 -36.33 -8.65
CA ASP A 43 -3.94 -36.77 -8.57
C ASP A 43 -3.06 -36.15 -9.68
N ALA A 44 -3.56 -35.16 -10.42
CA ALA A 44 -2.81 -34.56 -11.51
C ALA A 44 -1.66 -33.67 -10.98
N SER A 45 -0.45 -33.90 -11.48
CA SER A 45 0.73 -33.08 -11.16
C SER A 45 1.35 -32.50 -12.41
N ILE A 46 1.92 -31.30 -12.30
CA ILE A 46 2.61 -30.61 -13.39
C ILE A 46 4.11 -30.60 -13.09
N LEU A 47 4.91 -31.16 -14.00
CA LEU A 47 6.37 -31.17 -13.96
C LEU A 47 6.89 -30.24 -15.06
N PHE A 48 7.88 -29.42 -14.74
CA PHE A 48 8.50 -28.52 -15.72
C PHE A 48 9.63 -29.25 -16.43
N HIS A 49 9.58 -29.30 -17.76
CA HIS A 49 10.61 -29.92 -18.59
C HIS A 49 11.14 -28.92 -19.61
N GLY A 50 12.03 -28.05 -19.16
CA GLY A 50 12.59 -26.97 -19.98
C GLY A 50 11.70 -25.71 -20.02
N PRO A 51 12.11 -24.70 -20.82
CA PRO A 51 11.50 -23.37 -20.79
C PRO A 51 10.11 -23.29 -21.42
N VAL A 52 9.72 -24.29 -22.20
CA VAL A 52 8.47 -24.28 -22.98
C VAL A 52 7.66 -25.57 -22.89
N GLU A 53 8.12 -26.59 -22.15
CA GLU A 53 7.38 -27.85 -22.01
C GLU A 53 7.01 -28.14 -20.55
N PHE A 54 5.78 -28.62 -20.35
CA PHE A 54 5.26 -29.08 -19.07
C PHE A 54 4.74 -30.50 -19.22
N TYR A 55 5.12 -31.41 -18.34
CA TYR A 55 4.50 -32.73 -18.27
C TYR A 55 3.36 -32.65 -17.28
N VAL A 56 2.17 -33.09 -17.68
CA VAL A 56 1.03 -33.28 -16.79
C VAL A 56 0.86 -34.77 -16.60
N THR A 57 1.14 -35.26 -15.40
CA THR A 57 0.99 -36.68 -15.03
C THR A 57 -0.23 -36.86 -14.13
N GLY A 58 -0.68 -38.09 -13.93
CA GLY A 58 -1.75 -38.38 -12.95
C GLY A 58 -3.17 -38.04 -13.41
N ILE A 59 -3.37 -37.74 -14.70
CA ILE A 59 -4.70 -37.49 -15.27
C ILE A 59 -5.44 -38.81 -15.35
N ARG A 60 -6.59 -38.94 -14.70
CA ARG A 60 -7.42 -40.14 -14.79
C ARG A 60 -8.61 -39.94 -15.72
N TYR A 61 -8.85 -40.91 -16.59
CA TYR A 61 -10.06 -41.01 -17.39
C TYR A 61 -10.43 -42.47 -17.51
N GLU A 62 -11.68 -42.83 -17.21
CA GLU A 62 -12.14 -44.23 -17.29
C GLU A 62 -11.33 -45.21 -16.41
N GLY A 63 -10.77 -44.73 -15.30
CA GLY A 63 -9.92 -45.52 -14.40
C GLY A 63 -8.51 -45.79 -14.92
N LEU A 64 -8.14 -45.27 -16.09
CA LEU A 64 -6.78 -45.29 -16.63
C LEU A 64 -6.07 -43.98 -16.29
N THR A 65 -4.76 -44.07 -16.00
CA THR A 65 -3.92 -42.90 -15.70
C THR A 65 -3.09 -42.54 -16.92
N TYR A 66 -3.05 -41.26 -17.25
CA TYR A 66 -2.42 -40.70 -18.44
C TYR A 66 -1.40 -39.63 -18.09
N THR A 67 -0.44 -39.45 -19.01
CA THR A 67 0.54 -38.37 -18.99
C THR A 67 0.51 -37.64 -20.34
N ALA A 68 0.52 -36.32 -20.28
CA ALA A 68 0.57 -35.45 -21.45
C ALA A 68 1.76 -34.48 -21.34
N VAL A 69 2.31 -34.08 -22.47
CA VAL A 69 3.27 -32.96 -22.57
C VAL A 69 2.55 -31.77 -23.17
N LEU A 70 2.60 -30.64 -22.47
CA LEU A 70 2.09 -29.35 -22.86
C LEU A 70 3.27 -28.50 -23.37
N GLU A 71 3.27 -28.14 -24.63
CA GLU A 71 4.28 -27.28 -25.24
C GLU A 71 3.70 -25.87 -25.47
N TYR A 72 4.27 -24.87 -24.82
CA TYR A 72 3.88 -23.46 -24.98
C TYR A 72 4.52 -22.88 -26.24
N ASP A 73 3.69 -22.39 -27.16
CA ASP A 73 4.15 -21.90 -28.46
C ASP A 73 4.66 -20.45 -28.44
N GLY A 74 4.66 -19.79 -27.27
CA GLY A 74 5.03 -18.40 -27.12
C GLY A 74 3.88 -17.40 -27.31
N GLY A 75 2.67 -17.88 -27.63
CA GLY A 75 1.44 -17.08 -27.81
C GLY A 75 0.34 -17.45 -26.82
N ASP A 76 -0.92 -17.44 -27.26
CA ASP A 76 -2.07 -17.79 -26.41
C ASP A 76 -2.44 -19.29 -26.51
N THR A 77 -1.57 -20.14 -27.06
CA THR A 77 -1.88 -21.55 -27.32
C THR A 77 -0.89 -22.51 -26.67
N VAL A 78 -1.37 -23.72 -26.40
CA VAL A 78 -0.60 -24.82 -25.82
C VAL A 78 -0.85 -26.04 -26.69
N ARG A 79 0.21 -26.67 -27.19
CA ARG A 79 0.13 -27.94 -27.91
C ARG A 79 0.20 -29.08 -26.91
N VAL A 80 -0.69 -30.05 -27.04
CA VAL A 80 -0.70 -31.25 -26.20
C VAL A 80 -0.19 -32.42 -27.01
N ARG A 81 0.83 -33.13 -26.52
CA ARG A 81 1.40 -34.33 -27.15
C ARG A 81 1.57 -35.45 -26.13
N VAL A 82 1.57 -36.69 -26.60
CA VAL A 82 1.98 -37.84 -25.79
C VAL A 82 3.50 -37.80 -25.65
N PRO A 83 4.07 -38.00 -24.46
CA PRO A 83 5.52 -38.09 -24.31
C PRO A 83 6.08 -39.26 -25.14
N GLU A 84 7.12 -39.00 -25.93
CA GLU A 84 7.76 -40.04 -26.77
C GLU A 84 8.51 -41.08 -25.92
N TYR A 85 8.95 -40.69 -24.72
CA TYR A 85 9.66 -41.55 -23.78
C TYR A 85 9.23 -41.23 -22.34
N PHE A 86 8.91 -42.28 -21.58
CA PHE A 86 8.76 -42.18 -20.13
C PHE A 86 10.13 -42.43 -19.51
N TYR A 87 10.82 -41.38 -19.08
CA TYR A 87 12.09 -41.53 -18.39
C TYR A 87 11.81 -41.98 -16.95
N GLU A 88 12.09 -43.25 -16.64
CA GLU A 88 12.24 -43.69 -15.24
C GLU A 88 13.35 -42.85 -14.59
N GLY A 89 13.02 -42.08 -13.55
CA GLY A 89 13.98 -41.24 -12.82
C GLY A 89 13.81 -39.72 -12.99
N LEU A 90 12.75 -39.24 -13.65
CA LEU A 90 12.36 -37.84 -13.51
C LEU A 90 11.84 -37.57 -12.10
N PRO A 91 12.19 -36.42 -11.50
CA PRO A 91 11.67 -36.09 -10.20
C PRO A 91 10.17 -35.91 -10.23
N SER A 92 9.48 -36.49 -9.24
CA SER A 92 8.02 -36.43 -9.10
C SER A 92 7.51 -35.09 -8.58
N SER A 93 8.38 -34.29 -7.97
CA SER A 93 8.08 -32.95 -7.46
C SER A 93 9.31 -32.06 -7.43
N ILE A 94 9.11 -30.77 -7.71
CA ILE A 94 10.11 -29.72 -7.49
C ILE A 94 9.43 -28.59 -6.72
N ASP A 95 9.86 -28.33 -5.50
CA ASP A 95 9.41 -27.20 -4.68
C ASP A 95 10.48 -26.10 -4.67
N LEU A 96 10.09 -24.95 -5.24
CA LEU A 96 10.91 -23.74 -5.35
C LEU A 96 10.52 -22.65 -4.33
N SER A 97 9.54 -22.92 -3.44
CA SER A 97 8.97 -21.93 -2.51
C SER A 97 9.99 -21.33 -1.54
N ARG A 98 11.12 -22.02 -1.33
CA ARG A 98 12.20 -21.63 -0.41
C ARG A 98 13.52 -21.35 -1.11
N VAL A 99 13.53 -21.29 -2.45
CA VAL A 99 14.76 -21.08 -3.21
C VAL A 99 15.25 -19.66 -3.05
N THR A 100 16.53 -19.52 -2.71
CA THR A 100 17.24 -18.24 -2.76
C THR A 100 18.27 -18.30 -3.88
N ALA A 101 18.39 -17.23 -4.65
CA ALA A 101 19.37 -17.09 -5.71
C ALA A 101 20.35 -15.95 -5.37
N GLU A 102 21.65 -16.21 -5.53
CA GLU A 102 22.73 -15.23 -5.32
C GLU A 102 23.68 -15.25 -6.50
N LEU A 103 24.06 -14.07 -7.02
CA LEU A 103 25.06 -13.97 -8.07
C LEU A 103 26.46 -14.02 -7.44
N ILE A 104 27.27 -14.99 -7.86
CA ILE A 104 28.65 -15.22 -7.42
C ILE A 104 29.61 -15.11 -8.61
N GLU A 105 30.91 -15.11 -8.34
CA GLU A 105 31.95 -14.97 -9.38
C GLU A 105 31.81 -16.01 -10.50
N ASP A 106 31.44 -17.25 -10.14
CA ASP A 106 31.35 -18.38 -11.06
C ASP A 106 29.94 -18.67 -11.60
N GLY A 107 28.94 -17.83 -11.30
CA GLY A 107 27.56 -18.02 -11.79
C GLY A 107 26.47 -17.61 -10.81
N ILE A 108 25.34 -18.33 -10.81
CA ILE A 108 24.22 -18.14 -9.89
C ILE A 108 24.19 -19.30 -8.90
N LEU A 109 24.41 -19.00 -7.62
CA LEU A 109 24.20 -19.95 -6.54
C LEU A 109 22.69 -20.05 -6.26
N LEU A 110 22.13 -21.25 -6.39
CA LEU A 110 20.78 -21.58 -5.96
C LEU A 110 20.86 -22.39 -4.67
N ASN A 111 20.16 -21.95 -3.62
CA ASN A 111 20.05 -22.70 -2.37
C ASN A 111 18.61 -23.16 -2.12
N ASN A 112 18.46 -24.32 -1.48
CA ASN A 112 17.18 -24.88 -1.01
C ASN A 112 16.17 -25.24 -2.13
N VAL A 113 16.65 -25.75 -3.26
CA VAL A 113 15.78 -26.38 -4.27
C VAL A 113 15.35 -27.73 -3.73
N VAL A 114 14.05 -27.97 -3.52
CA VAL A 114 13.57 -29.26 -3.03
C VAL A 114 13.11 -30.09 -4.23
N ILE A 115 13.69 -31.28 -4.41
CA ILE A 115 13.36 -32.22 -5.48
C ILE A 115 13.06 -33.56 -4.81
N ASP A 116 11.83 -34.05 -4.94
CA ASP A 116 11.39 -35.31 -4.29
C ASP A 116 11.68 -35.40 -2.78
N ASN A 117 11.43 -34.30 -2.07
CA ASN A 117 11.73 -34.09 -0.65
C ASN A 117 13.22 -34.02 -0.28
N ASP A 118 14.12 -34.23 -1.24
CA ASP A 118 15.55 -34.00 -1.03
C ASP A 118 15.89 -32.54 -1.34
N ARG A 119 16.72 -31.94 -0.49
CA ARG A 119 17.14 -30.56 -0.65
C ARG A 119 18.46 -30.47 -1.38
N PHE A 120 18.48 -29.69 -2.43
CA PHE A 120 19.62 -29.44 -3.28
C PHE A 120 20.00 -27.96 -3.23
N SER A 121 21.30 -27.74 -3.28
CA SER A 121 21.90 -26.44 -3.53
C SER A 121 22.97 -26.62 -4.61
N GLY A 122 23.21 -25.61 -5.42
CA GLY A 122 24.09 -25.75 -6.58
C GLY A 122 24.39 -24.45 -7.28
N ILE A 123 25.40 -24.46 -8.16
CA ILE A 123 25.81 -23.30 -8.95
C ILE A 123 25.39 -23.52 -10.40
N LEU A 124 24.68 -22.55 -10.96
CA LEU A 124 24.41 -22.45 -12.39
C LEU A 124 25.43 -21.52 -13.04
N ALA A 125 26.30 -22.06 -13.89
CA ALA A 125 27.31 -21.27 -14.61
C ALA A 125 26.90 -21.03 -16.07
N PRO A 126 27.29 -19.90 -16.68
CA PRO A 126 27.16 -19.68 -18.12
C PRO A 126 27.92 -20.73 -18.92
N THR A 127 27.32 -21.23 -19.99
CA THR A 127 28.02 -22.09 -20.95
C THR A 127 28.77 -21.24 -21.99
N ALA A 128 29.53 -21.89 -22.88
CA ALA A 128 30.15 -21.23 -24.04
C ALA A 128 29.10 -20.57 -24.98
N VAL A 129 27.84 -21.01 -24.90
CA VAL A 129 26.70 -20.34 -25.51
C VAL A 129 26.16 -19.34 -24.50
N ALA A 130 26.35 -18.04 -24.76
CA ALA A 130 26.08 -16.95 -23.81
C ALA A 130 24.63 -16.85 -23.29
N THR A 131 23.70 -17.60 -23.88
CA THR A 131 22.28 -17.64 -23.51
C THR A 131 21.89 -18.88 -22.70
N GLN A 132 22.83 -19.75 -22.35
CA GLN A 132 22.56 -21.00 -21.64
C GLN A 132 23.31 -21.05 -20.31
N LEU A 133 22.59 -21.49 -19.27
CA LEU A 133 23.15 -21.83 -17.97
C LEU A 133 23.20 -23.36 -17.86
N ALA A 134 24.30 -23.89 -17.35
CA ALA A 134 24.43 -25.31 -17.00
C ALA A 134 24.68 -25.45 -15.50
N VAL A 135 24.22 -26.57 -14.94
CA VAL A 135 24.55 -26.95 -13.57
C VAL A 135 26.05 -27.22 -13.50
N HIS A 136 26.80 -26.31 -12.90
CA HIS A 136 28.24 -26.40 -12.72
C HIS A 136 28.59 -27.31 -11.54
N SER A 137 27.84 -27.16 -10.45
CA SER A 137 27.96 -28.01 -9.26
C SER A 137 26.58 -28.19 -8.62
N LEU A 138 26.34 -29.36 -8.06
CA LEU A 138 25.13 -29.73 -7.35
C LEU A 138 25.55 -30.51 -6.11
N TRP A 139 25.06 -30.11 -4.95
CA TRP A 139 25.20 -30.87 -3.72
C TRP A 139 23.86 -31.00 -3.03
N MET A 140 23.66 -32.14 -2.40
CA MET A 140 22.53 -32.37 -1.53
C MET A 140 22.88 -31.78 -0.17
N ASP A 141 22.08 -30.84 0.32
CA ASP A 141 22.25 -30.33 1.67
C ASP A 141 21.99 -31.49 2.63
N ALA A 142 22.88 -31.69 3.62
CA ALA A 142 22.73 -32.76 4.61
C ALA A 142 21.30 -32.73 5.14
N ALA A 143 20.53 -33.80 4.87
CA ALA A 143 19.08 -33.87 5.02
C ALA A 143 18.64 -33.16 6.30
N GLY A 144 18.33 -31.87 6.17
CA GLY A 144 17.75 -31.10 7.25
C GLY A 144 16.36 -31.65 7.30
N VAL A 145 16.13 -32.62 8.19
CA VAL A 145 14.85 -33.30 8.42
C VAL A 145 13.80 -32.24 8.21
N ALA A 146 13.03 -32.38 7.12
CA ALA A 146 11.96 -31.45 6.83
C ALA A 146 11.18 -31.33 8.15
N PRO A 147 11.03 -30.11 8.71
CA PRO A 147 10.39 -29.97 10.00
C PRO A 147 9.07 -30.72 9.91
N ASP A 148 8.87 -31.62 10.87
CA ASP A 148 7.69 -32.50 10.92
C ASP A 148 6.45 -31.67 10.57
N ALA A 149 5.60 -32.16 9.68
CA ALA A 149 4.38 -31.47 9.28
C ALA A 149 3.57 -31.01 10.51
N VAL A 150 3.64 -31.77 11.61
CA VAL A 150 3.06 -31.41 12.92
C VAL A 150 3.70 -30.15 13.51
N VAL A 151 5.02 -29.99 13.41
CA VAL A 151 5.76 -28.81 13.88
C VAL A 151 5.44 -27.59 13.01
N VAL A 152 5.34 -27.77 11.69
CA VAL A 152 4.96 -26.68 10.78
C VAL A 152 3.54 -26.18 11.10
N ASP A 153 2.57 -27.09 11.22
CA ASP A 153 1.18 -26.77 11.57
C ASP A 153 1.07 -26.12 12.98
N GLN A 154 1.91 -26.55 13.94
CA GLN A 154 2.00 -25.89 15.25
C GLN A 154 2.53 -24.45 15.14
N LEU A 155 3.60 -24.22 14.38
CA LEU A 155 4.17 -22.89 14.18
C LEU A 155 3.22 -21.96 13.41
N GLU A 156 2.49 -22.49 12.43
CA GLU A 156 1.49 -21.72 11.69
C GLU A 156 0.33 -21.28 12.61
N ARG A 157 -0.14 -22.16 13.50
CA ARG A 157 -1.10 -21.79 14.55
C ARG A 157 -0.55 -20.72 15.49
N GLU A 158 0.70 -20.86 15.93
CA GLU A 158 1.35 -19.87 16.81
C GLU A 158 1.48 -18.50 16.13
N ILE A 159 1.90 -18.47 14.86
CA ILE A 159 1.95 -17.24 14.05
C ILE A 159 0.57 -16.61 13.91
N ALA A 160 -0.48 -17.40 13.71
CA ALA A 160 -1.84 -16.90 13.62
C ALA A 160 -2.30 -16.25 14.94
N VAL A 161 -1.98 -16.87 16.08
CA VAL A 161 -2.27 -16.32 17.42
C VAL A 161 -1.50 -15.02 17.65
N LEU A 162 -0.20 -15.00 17.40
CA LEU A 162 0.64 -13.81 17.57
C LEU A 162 0.19 -12.64 16.68
N ARG A 163 -0.26 -12.92 15.45
CA ARG A 163 -0.84 -11.90 14.57
C ARG A 163 -2.15 -11.32 15.13
N ASN A 164 -2.99 -12.14 15.74
CA ASN A 164 -4.21 -11.67 16.40
C ASN A 164 -3.87 -10.81 17.63
N GLU A 165 -2.96 -11.27 18.49
CA GLU A 165 -2.51 -10.51 19.67
C GLU A 165 -1.88 -9.16 19.28
N LEU A 166 -1.06 -9.13 18.23
CA LEU A 166 -0.50 -7.88 17.71
C LEU A 166 -1.59 -6.92 17.25
N SER A 167 -2.61 -7.41 16.52
CA SER A 167 -3.74 -6.60 16.07
C SER A 167 -4.55 -6.03 17.24
N GLU A 168 -4.79 -6.84 18.28
CA GLU A 168 -5.47 -6.40 19.50
C GLU A 168 -4.66 -5.36 20.28
N SER A 169 -3.35 -5.56 20.40
CA SER A 169 -2.44 -4.63 21.05
C SER A 169 -2.40 -3.29 20.32
N GLU A 170 -2.29 -3.29 18.99
CA GLU A 170 -2.38 -2.07 18.18
C GLU A 170 -3.73 -1.37 18.35
N ARG A 171 -4.83 -2.12 18.41
CA ARG A 171 -6.17 -1.56 18.70
C ARG A 171 -6.19 -0.89 20.08
N MET A 172 -5.60 -1.52 21.09
CA MET A 172 -5.54 -1.00 22.45
C MET A 172 -4.67 0.26 22.55
N VAL A 173 -3.53 0.30 21.85
CA VAL A 173 -2.68 1.51 21.77
C VAL A 173 -3.47 2.66 21.15
N ARG A 174 -4.13 2.43 20.00
CA ARG A 174 -4.98 3.44 19.35
C ARG A 174 -6.10 3.94 20.27
N GLU A 175 -6.74 3.04 21.01
CA GLU A 175 -7.79 3.38 21.98
C GLU A 175 -7.24 4.25 23.12
N LYS A 176 -6.08 3.89 23.67
CA LYS A 176 -5.40 4.66 24.74
C LYS A 176 -4.90 6.02 24.25
N GLU A 177 -4.42 6.12 23.02
CA GLU A 177 -4.05 7.39 22.40
C GLU A 177 -5.25 8.32 22.24
N LEU A 178 -6.41 7.79 21.82
CA LEU A 178 -7.65 8.56 21.78
C LEU A 178 -8.11 8.98 23.18
N GLU A 179 -7.96 8.12 24.18
CA GLU A 179 -8.26 8.44 25.57
C GLU A 179 -7.35 9.57 26.09
N ILE A 180 -6.04 9.48 25.82
CA ILE A 180 -5.07 10.53 26.17
C ILE A 180 -5.41 11.83 25.45
N ALA A 181 -5.72 11.81 24.16
CA ALA A 181 -6.12 13.00 23.41
C ALA A 181 -7.39 13.63 23.99
N ARG A 182 -8.38 12.80 24.37
CA ARG A 182 -9.61 13.26 25.02
C ARG A 182 -9.33 13.87 26.40
N LEU A 183 -8.47 13.24 27.20
CA LEU A 183 -8.10 13.75 28.52
C LEU A 183 -7.27 15.03 28.42
N ALA A 184 -6.33 15.10 27.48
CA ALA A 184 -5.57 16.30 27.17
C ALA A 184 -6.49 17.45 26.73
N GLY A 185 -7.45 17.17 25.85
CA GLY A 185 -8.47 18.16 25.46
C GLY A 185 -9.34 18.65 26.62
N ARG A 186 -9.59 17.82 27.64
CA ARG A 186 -10.30 18.24 28.87
C ARG A 186 -9.43 19.01 29.84
N ALA A 187 -8.13 18.71 29.89
CA ALA A 187 -7.18 19.38 30.78
C ALA A 187 -6.78 20.78 30.29
N VAL A 188 -6.97 21.10 29.01
CA VAL A 188 -6.77 22.45 28.44
C VAL A 188 -8.02 23.33 28.61
N VAL A 189 -8.68 23.23 29.77
CA VAL A 189 -9.55 24.29 30.26
C VAL A 189 -8.74 25.10 31.25
N HIS A 190 -8.52 26.38 30.96
CA HIS A 190 -7.82 27.45 31.70
C HIS A 190 -6.69 28.00 30.83
N THR A 191 -6.95 28.91 29.90
CA THR A 191 -7.65 30.20 30.04
C THR A 191 -8.06 30.54 28.62
N GLU A 192 -9.31 30.92 28.30
CA GLU A 192 -9.59 31.40 26.95
C GLU A 192 -8.63 32.56 26.67
N PRO A 193 -7.70 32.44 25.70
CA PRO A 193 -6.93 33.59 25.28
C PRO A 193 -7.95 34.61 24.81
N THR A 194 -8.01 35.75 25.50
CA THR A 194 -8.93 36.83 25.12
C THR A 194 -8.68 37.16 23.65
N ASP A 195 -9.74 37.38 22.86
CA ASP A 195 -9.66 37.76 21.44
C ASP A 195 -8.61 38.84 21.13
N ALA A 196 -8.27 39.68 22.13
CA ALA A 196 -7.19 40.66 22.11
C ALA A 196 -5.77 40.09 21.82
N ALA A 197 -5.42 38.92 22.39
CA ALA A 197 -4.10 38.32 22.17
C ALA A 197 -3.93 37.87 20.70
N TRP A 198 -5.02 37.33 20.13
CA TRP A 198 -5.07 36.94 18.72
C TRP A 198 -4.99 38.14 17.78
N ALA A 199 -5.81 39.18 18.02
CA ALA A 199 -5.77 40.41 17.23
C ALA A 199 -4.34 40.99 17.17
N THR A 200 -3.62 40.94 18.30
CA THR A 200 -2.23 41.39 18.39
C THR A 200 -1.28 40.59 17.49
N ALA A 201 -1.45 39.26 17.38
CA ALA A 201 -0.60 38.43 16.53
C ALA A 201 -0.77 38.76 15.04
N ASN A 202 -2.01 38.92 14.58
CA ASN A 202 -2.30 39.28 13.18
C ASN A 202 -1.74 40.67 12.81
N ASP A 203 -1.78 41.62 13.75
CA ASP A 203 -1.29 42.98 13.53
C ASP A 203 0.24 43.07 13.55
N ARG A 204 0.94 42.24 14.34
CA ARG A 204 2.41 42.27 14.45
C ARG A 204 3.14 41.43 13.40
N LEU A 205 2.58 40.30 13.00
CA LEU A 205 3.22 39.34 12.07
C LEU A 205 2.94 39.74 10.62
N THR A 206 3.62 40.80 10.19
CA THR A 206 3.40 41.44 8.87
C THR A 206 4.42 41.01 7.82
N ARG A 207 5.55 40.40 8.20
CA ARG A 207 6.57 39.97 7.25
C ARG A 207 6.15 38.68 6.57
N GLU A 208 5.62 38.80 5.37
CA GLU A 208 5.22 37.67 4.54
C GLU A 208 6.46 36.85 4.11
N ARG A 209 6.42 35.54 4.35
CA ARG A 209 7.43 34.55 3.92
C ARG A 209 6.96 33.73 2.73
N LEU A 210 5.66 33.45 2.70
CA LEU A 210 5.02 32.65 1.67
C LEU A 210 3.63 33.23 1.43
N SER A 211 3.23 33.31 0.16
CA SER A 211 1.92 33.82 -0.24
C SER A 211 1.45 33.19 -1.53
N GLY A 212 0.17 32.84 -1.57
CA GLY A 212 -0.46 32.20 -2.71
C GLY A 212 0.11 30.81 -3.01
N PHE A 213 -0.05 30.37 -4.25
CA PHE A 213 0.17 28.99 -4.67
C PHE A 213 1.12 28.85 -5.87
N ALA A 214 1.69 29.97 -6.36
CA ALA A 214 2.49 30.00 -7.58
C ALA A 214 3.74 29.10 -7.54
N ALA A 215 4.37 28.99 -6.37
CA ALA A 215 5.56 28.15 -6.19
C ALA A 215 5.23 26.68 -5.89
N GLY A 216 3.96 26.33 -5.75
CA GLY A 216 3.56 25.01 -5.29
C GLY A 216 3.46 23.98 -6.40
N THR A 217 3.57 22.71 -6.02
CA THR A 217 3.48 21.55 -6.90
C THR A 217 2.56 20.48 -6.31
N ALA A 218 1.86 19.75 -7.18
CA ALA A 218 1.09 18.59 -6.76
C ALA A 218 2.04 17.44 -6.40
N ALA A 219 1.94 16.92 -5.19
CA ALA A 219 2.62 15.70 -4.76
C ALA A 219 1.75 14.45 -4.97
N SER A 220 0.43 14.60 -4.86
CA SER A 220 -0.58 13.56 -5.14
C SER A 220 -1.93 14.20 -5.46
N GLY A 221 -2.80 13.48 -6.19
CA GLY A 221 -4.10 13.96 -6.63
C GLY A 221 -4.05 14.88 -7.86
N SER A 222 -5.23 15.23 -8.35
CA SER A 222 -5.40 16.12 -9.50
C SER A 222 -5.65 17.56 -9.05
N TRP A 223 -4.81 18.51 -9.51
CA TRP A 223 -4.86 19.91 -9.08
C TRP A 223 -4.92 20.87 -10.26
N THR A 224 -5.74 21.91 -10.13
CA THR A 224 -5.73 23.09 -11.00
C THR A 224 -5.26 24.29 -10.19
N THR A 225 -4.15 24.91 -10.60
CA THR A 225 -3.47 25.96 -9.81
C THR A 225 -3.28 27.24 -10.60
N THR A 226 -3.49 28.35 -9.91
CA THR A 226 -3.09 29.72 -10.27
C THR A 226 -2.29 30.32 -9.11
N ALA A 227 -1.78 31.55 -9.25
CA ALA A 227 -1.10 32.20 -8.13
C ALA A 227 -2.03 32.44 -6.91
N ALA A 228 -3.32 32.72 -7.15
CA ALA A 228 -4.26 33.11 -6.10
C ALA A 228 -5.12 31.96 -5.54
N GLN A 229 -5.17 30.83 -6.25
CA GLN A 229 -6.03 29.71 -5.91
C GLN A 229 -5.43 28.39 -6.38
N THR A 230 -5.60 27.33 -5.60
CA THR A 230 -5.45 25.96 -6.08
C THR A 230 -6.69 25.14 -5.77
N THR A 231 -7.04 24.18 -6.63
CA THR A 231 -8.24 23.36 -6.49
C THR A 231 -7.91 21.91 -6.78
N GLN A 232 -8.17 21.06 -5.79
CA GLN A 232 -8.15 19.61 -5.96
C GLN A 232 -9.45 19.20 -6.65
N THR A 233 -9.36 18.48 -7.77
CA THR A 233 -10.50 18.13 -8.61
C THR A 233 -10.91 16.66 -8.55
N ASP A 234 -10.06 15.78 -8.02
CA ASP A 234 -10.32 14.34 -7.95
C ASP A 234 -10.97 13.94 -6.61
N ALA A 235 -12.29 13.78 -6.62
CA ALA A 235 -13.03 13.43 -5.41
C ALA A 235 -12.68 12.05 -4.82
N ALA A 236 -12.03 11.17 -5.59
CA ALA A 236 -11.65 9.83 -5.13
C ALA A 236 -10.31 9.79 -4.39
N GLU A 237 -9.49 10.84 -4.50
CA GLU A 237 -8.19 10.89 -3.86
C GLU A 237 -8.32 11.22 -2.36
N LEU A 238 -7.90 10.28 -1.50
CA LEU A 238 -8.03 10.38 -0.03
C LEU A 238 -6.88 11.14 0.62
N TYR A 239 -5.74 11.25 -0.07
CA TYR A 239 -4.50 11.81 0.46
C TYR A 239 -3.88 12.84 -0.48
N ALA A 240 -4.71 13.56 -1.23
CA ALA A 240 -4.27 14.57 -2.17
C ALA A 240 -3.42 15.63 -1.46
N LYS A 241 -2.24 15.94 -2.00
CA LYS A 241 -1.37 16.98 -1.46
C LYS A 241 -0.83 17.93 -2.51
N PHE A 242 -0.81 19.20 -2.14
CA PHE A 242 -0.18 20.28 -2.87
C PHE A 242 0.85 20.95 -1.98
N VAL A 243 2.12 20.92 -2.39
CA VAL A 243 3.25 21.34 -1.57
C VAL A 243 3.73 22.70 -2.06
N VAL A 244 3.83 23.67 -1.15
CA VAL A 244 4.44 24.98 -1.40
C VAL A 244 5.75 25.06 -0.64
N PRO A 245 6.91 25.09 -1.32
CA PRO A 245 8.20 25.21 -0.67
C PRO A 245 8.35 26.59 -0.02
N GLY A 246 8.90 26.62 1.20
CA GLY A 246 9.09 27.85 1.94
C GLY A 246 9.62 27.61 3.35
N SER A 247 10.82 28.14 3.64
CA SER A 247 11.43 28.04 4.96
C SER A 247 10.78 29.01 5.95
N HIS A 248 10.47 28.51 7.14
CA HIS A 248 9.93 29.29 8.25
C HIS A 248 10.44 28.73 9.58
N GLY A 249 10.88 29.62 10.46
CA GLY A 249 11.66 29.31 11.66
C GLY A 249 11.86 30.48 12.61
N ALA A 250 11.19 31.62 12.41
CA ALA A 250 11.16 32.70 13.40
C ALA A 250 10.54 32.22 14.72
N ASN A 251 10.61 32.99 15.79
CA ASN A 251 10.00 32.59 17.07
C ASN A 251 8.47 32.48 16.94
N GLU A 252 7.86 33.38 16.17
CA GLU A 252 6.44 33.38 15.89
C GLU A 252 6.18 33.11 14.41
N THR A 253 5.06 32.46 14.12
CA THR A 253 4.62 32.23 12.75
C THR A 253 3.11 32.25 12.70
N LEU A 254 2.52 32.95 11.74
CA LEU A 254 1.09 32.95 11.46
C LEU A 254 0.84 32.31 10.10
N VAL A 255 0.16 31.17 10.10
CA VAL A 255 -0.33 30.51 8.88
C VAL A 255 -1.80 30.88 8.71
N THR A 256 -2.16 31.39 7.55
CA THR A 256 -3.55 31.68 7.17
C THR A 256 -3.89 30.89 5.91
N LEU A 257 -5.06 30.28 5.89
CA LEU A 257 -5.60 29.55 4.75
C LEU A 257 -7.10 29.75 4.67
N GLU A 258 -7.62 29.98 3.48
CA GLU A 258 -9.05 29.90 3.21
C GLU A 258 -9.33 28.68 2.36
N ALA A 259 -10.40 27.97 2.66
CA ALA A 259 -10.82 26.84 1.85
C ALA A 259 -12.30 26.55 1.98
N ARG A 260 -12.81 25.83 0.98
CA ARG A 260 -14.16 25.25 0.96
C ARG A 260 -14.14 23.88 0.30
N ALA A 261 -14.95 22.96 0.82
CA ALA A 261 -15.17 21.65 0.23
C ALA A 261 -16.47 21.62 -0.58
N THR A 262 -16.46 21.06 -1.78
CA THR A 262 -17.69 20.76 -2.53
C THR A 262 -18.06 19.27 -2.37
N GLY A 263 -19.15 18.82 -2.98
CA GLY A 263 -19.60 17.42 -2.88
C GLY A 263 -20.36 17.06 -1.60
N SER A 264 -20.42 15.77 -1.31
CA SER A 264 -21.15 15.15 -0.18
C SER A 264 -20.33 14.04 0.47
N GLY A 265 -20.75 13.54 1.64
CA GLY A 265 -20.08 12.44 2.34
C GLY A 265 -18.86 12.89 3.14
N TRP A 266 -17.89 11.99 3.31
CA TRP A 266 -16.63 12.29 3.99
C TRP A 266 -15.78 13.23 3.14
N ARG A 267 -15.41 14.36 3.73
CA ARG A 267 -14.57 15.38 3.10
C ARG A 267 -13.76 16.14 4.11
N GLY A 268 -12.66 16.71 3.65
CA GLY A 268 -11.81 17.51 4.51
C GLY A 268 -10.73 18.27 3.77
N TYR A 269 -10.23 19.30 4.42
CA TYR A 269 -9.11 20.07 3.94
C TYR A 269 -8.27 20.55 5.11
N GLY A 270 -7.00 20.83 4.84
CA GLY A 270 -6.12 21.33 5.87
C GLY A 270 -4.76 21.74 5.35
N VAL A 271 -3.91 22.13 6.28
CA VAL A 271 -2.55 22.56 6.00
C VAL A 271 -1.57 21.95 6.99
N HIS A 272 -0.59 21.25 6.43
CA HIS A 272 0.65 20.93 7.12
C HIS A 272 1.53 22.17 7.17
N PHE A 273 1.97 22.56 8.35
CA PHE A 273 2.87 23.67 8.60
C PHE A 273 3.99 23.25 9.55
N LEU A 274 5.08 24.03 9.59
CA LEU A 274 6.35 23.60 10.18
C LEU A 274 6.79 22.25 9.62
N ALA A 275 6.51 22.03 8.33
CA ALA A 275 6.63 20.74 7.68
C ALA A 275 8.03 20.52 7.12
N SER A 276 8.64 19.37 7.42
CA SER A 276 9.98 19.00 6.95
C SER A 276 10.17 17.49 6.88
N GLY A 277 11.14 17.03 6.08
CA GLY A 277 11.59 15.65 6.07
C GLY A 277 10.60 14.61 5.53
N SER A 278 9.62 15.02 4.73
CA SER A 278 8.76 14.08 4.00
C SER A 278 9.54 13.41 2.87
N THR A 279 9.44 12.09 2.75
CA THR A 279 10.00 11.31 1.63
C THR A 279 8.91 10.62 0.82
N ARG A 280 7.71 10.49 1.39
CA ARG A 280 6.52 9.90 0.77
C ARG A 280 5.33 10.84 0.93
N PRO A 281 5.32 11.97 0.20
CA PRO A 281 4.32 13.02 0.37
C PRO A 281 2.89 12.61 -0.02
N TRP A 282 2.66 11.41 -0.54
CA TRP A 282 1.33 10.87 -0.90
C TRP A 282 0.64 10.09 0.24
N LEU A 283 1.27 9.91 1.41
CA LEU A 283 0.69 9.15 2.53
C LEU A 283 -0.19 10.01 3.47
N TYR A 284 -0.66 9.52 4.61
CA TYR A 284 -1.57 10.29 5.46
C TYR A 284 -0.92 11.55 6.07
N GLY A 285 0.36 11.47 6.44
CA GLY A 285 1.16 12.56 7.02
C GLY A 285 2.02 13.31 6.01
N TYR A 286 2.92 14.14 6.55
CA TYR A 286 3.90 14.89 5.76
C TYR A 286 5.14 15.18 6.61
N GLY A 287 6.00 14.17 6.73
CA GLY A 287 7.20 14.19 7.57
C GLY A 287 6.92 14.64 9.00
N ARG A 288 7.83 15.45 9.55
CA ARG A 288 7.61 16.15 10.82
C ARG A 288 6.82 17.42 10.54
N SER A 289 5.62 17.52 11.05
CA SER A 289 4.74 18.68 10.83
C SER A 289 3.62 18.76 11.88
N TYR A 290 2.91 19.87 11.88
CA TYR A 290 1.55 19.93 12.43
C TYR A 290 0.56 20.02 11.28
N LEU A 291 -0.63 19.44 11.44
CA LEU A 291 -1.73 19.58 10.49
C LEU A 291 -2.94 20.18 11.21
N VAL A 292 -3.43 21.34 10.75
CA VAL A 292 -4.81 21.75 11.06
C VAL A 292 -5.73 21.24 9.97
N TRP A 293 -6.71 20.44 10.37
CA TRP A 293 -7.62 19.69 9.52
C TRP A 293 -9.06 20.07 9.80
N VAL A 294 -9.76 20.56 8.79
CA VAL A 294 -11.21 20.81 8.82
C VAL A 294 -11.88 19.63 8.12
N THR A 295 -12.83 18.97 8.79
CA THR A 295 -13.44 17.76 8.25
C THR A 295 -14.90 17.63 8.60
N ARG A 296 -15.64 16.95 7.73
CA ARG A 296 -16.97 16.43 7.98
C ARG A 296 -16.95 14.96 7.61
N ASP A 297 -17.23 14.10 8.58
CA ASP A 297 -17.21 12.65 8.46
C ASP A 297 -18.46 12.09 9.16
N PRO A 298 -19.59 11.99 8.42
CA PRO A 298 -20.85 11.56 9.01
C PRO A 298 -20.84 10.12 9.52
N GLU A 299 -20.01 9.25 8.93
CA GLU A 299 -19.91 7.85 9.34
C GLU A 299 -19.17 7.73 10.68
N ARG A 300 -18.04 8.44 10.83
CA ARG A 300 -17.26 8.42 12.07
C ARG A 300 -17.94 9.13 13.23
N TYR A 301 -18.53 10.31 12.98
CA TYR A 301 -19.08 11.14 14.05
C TYR A 301 -20.59 10.98 14.25
N GLN A 302 -21.28 10.24 13.36
CA GLN A 302 -22.74 10.08 13.39
C GLN A 302 -23.48 11.43 13.37
N THR A 303 -22.87 12.44 12.74
CA THR A 303 -23.41 13.79 12.59
C THR A 303 -22.84 14.45 11.34
N ASP A 304 -23.61 15.39 10.78
CA ASP A 304 -23.19 16.23 9.66
C ASP A 304 -22.37 17.45 10.07
N ALA A 305 -21.98 17.53 11.34
CA ALA A 305 -21.18 18.62 11.88
C ALA A 305 -19.77 18.68 11.26
N THR A 306 -19.24 19.91 11.19
CA THR A 306 -17.85 20.17 10.84
C THR A 306 -16.99 20.15 12.09
N TYR A 307 -15.79 19.59 11.98
CA TYR A 307 -14.79 19.57 13.04
C TYR A 307 -13.52 20.25 12.57
N VAL A 308 -12.88 20.99 13.47
CA VAL A 308 -11.51 21.46 13.30
C VAL A 308 -10.62 20.68 14.24
N GLN A 309 -9.55 20.14 13.70
CA GLN A 309 -8.65 19.20 14.35
C GLN A 309 -7.22 19.67 14.20
N LEU A 310 -6.42 19.45 15.22
CA LEU A 310 -4.98 19.64 15.17
C LEU A 310 -4.31 18.29 15.38
N TYR A 311 -3.44 17.94 14.45
CA TYR A 311 -2.62 16.75 14.50
C TYR A 311 -1.15 17.13 14.60
N ARG A 312 -0.38 16.27 15.27
CA ARG A 312 1.07 16.27 15.22
C ARG A 312 1.56 15.08 14.40
N SER A 313 2.37 15.34 13.39
CA SER A 313 2.99 14.34 12.51
C SER A 313 4.44 14.14 12.92
N SER A 314 4.85 12.90 13.17
CA SER A 314 6.26 12.55 13.40
C SER A 314 6.95 12.03 12.12
N SER A 315 6.16 11.49 11.19
CA SER A 315 6.58 10.95 9.89
C SER A 315 5.48 11.09 8.82
N ASP A 316 5.69 10.51 7.64
CA ASP A 316 4.68 10.47 6.56
C ASP A 316 3.45 9.59 6.86
N VAL A 317 3.49 8.78 7.93
CA VAL A 317 2.39 7.87 8.30
C VAL A 317 1.92 8.03 9.73
N ASP A 318 2.78 8.51 10.63
CA ASP A 318 2.48 8.62 12.05
C ASP A 318 1.96 10.02 12.39
N MET A 319 0.67 10.07 12.74
CA MET A 319 -0.07 11.28 13.08
C MET A 319 -0.94 11.06 14.31
N VAL A 320 -0.78 11.93 15.29
CA VAL A 320 -1.55 11.92 16.54
C VAL A 320 -2.49 13.12 16.58
N LEU A 321 -3.79 12.88 16.76
CA LEU A 321 -4.78 13.93 17.02
C LEU A 321 -4.53 14.51 18.42
N VAL A 322 -4.21 15.79 18.52
CA VAL A 322 -3.90 16.44 19.80
C VAL A 322 -5.01 17.39 20.28
N ALA A 323 -5.83 17.92 19.37
CA ALA A 323 -7.00 18.73 19.72
C ALA A 323 -8.10 18.59 18.66
N SER A 324 -9.36 18.69 19.08
CA SER A 324 -10.51 18.67 18.18
C SER A 324 -11.65 19.51 18.76
N LYS A 325 -12.34 20.27 17.90
CA LYS A 325 -13.52 21.05 18.26
C LYS A 325 -14.55 20.99 17.14
N MET A 326 -15.80 20.69 17.51
CA MET A 326 -16.95 20.82 16.62
C MET A 326 -17.26 22.30 16.40
N VAL A 327 -17.59 22.67 15.16
CA VAL A 327 -17.90 24.05 14.77
C VAL A 327 -19.22 24.11 14.00
N PRO A 328 -20.06 25.16 14.20
CA PRO A 328 -21.31 25.34 13.47
C PRO A 328 -21.13 25.68 11.98
N GLU A 329 -19.94 26.15 11.59
CA GLU A 329 -19.64 26.54 10.21
C GLU A 329 -19.69 25.32 9.28
N SER A 330 -20.33 25.48 8.12
CA SER A 330 -20.34 24.45 7.09
C SER A 330 -18.97 24.33 6.45
N ILE A 331 -18.47 23.10 6.29
CA ILE A 331 -17.25 22.82 5.52
C ILE A 331 -17.38 23.24 4.03
N GLY A 332 -18.61 23.43 3.54
CA GLY A 332 -18.87 23.94 2.19
C GLY A 332 -18.78 25.45 2.03
N SER A 333 -18.72 26.18 3.14
CA SER A 333 -18.47 27.63 3.14
C SER A 333 -16.97 27.93 2.94
N ASN A 334 -16.64 29.12 2.45
CA ASN A 334 -15.26 29.58 2.44
C ASN A 334 -14.84 29.96 3.87
N ASN A 335 -14.17 29.05 4.57
CA ASN A 335 -13.73 29.28 5.95
C ASN A 335 -12.27 29.69 5.98
N ARG A 336 -11.97 30.76 6.70
CA ARG A 336 -10.61 31.19 7.01
C ARG A 336 -10.13 30.48 8.26
N VAL A 337 -9.12 29.63 8.13
CA VAL A 337 -8.41 28.99 9.23
C VAL A 337 -7.10 29.70 9.43
N GLN A 338 -6.78 30.01 10.69
CA GLN A 338 -5.51 30.63 11.03
C GLN A 338 -4.85 29.88 12.19
N VAL A 339 -3.53 29.76 12.13
CA VAL A 339 -2.71 29.08 13.13
C VAL A 339 -1.57 29.99 13.51
N HIS A 340 -1.55 30.42 14.77
CA HIS A 340 -0.42 31.13 15.34
C HIS A 340 0.44 30.14 16.13
N ALA A 341 1.72 30.08 15.77
CA ALA A 341 2.71 29.25 16.41
C ALA A 341 3.72 30.12 17.15
N ASP A 342 3.72 30.06 18.48
CA ASP A 342 4.65 30.76 19.35
C ASP A 342 5.63 29.75 19.98
N ARG A 343 6.87 29.77 19.49
CA ARG A 343 7.94 28.87 19.94
C ARG A 343 8.56 29.29 21.28
N THR A 344 8.27 30.51 21.74
CA THR A 344 8.78 30.99 23.04
C THR A 344 8.01 30.35 24.19
N THR A 345 6.70 30.19 24.01
CA THR A 345 5.78 29.54 24.95
C THR A 345 5.51 28.07 24.58
N ASN A 346 5.94 27.64 23.40
CA ASN A 346 5.63 26.36 22.78
C ASN A 346 4.11 26.15 22.60
N GLU A 347 3.39 27.20 22.22
CA GLU A 347 1.95 27.19 22.05
C GLU A 347 1.52 27.33 20.58
N LEU A 348 0.52 26.54 20.19
CA LEU A 348 -0.23 26.68 18.95
C LEU A 348 -1.63 27.19 19.27
N THR A 349 -2.04 28.32 18.69
CA THR A 349 -3.42 28.83 18.77
C THR A 349 -4.09 28.67 17.41
N VAL A 350 -5.27 28.03 17.39
CA VAL A 350 -6.07 27.82 16.17
C VAL A 350 -7.35 28.65 16.23
N THR A 351 -7.61 29.39 15.16
CA THR A 351 -8.84 30.15 14.97
C THR A 351 -9.52 29.80 13.65
N MET A 352 -10.84 29.98 13.60
CA MET A 352 -11.63 29.87 12.37
C MET A 352 -12.56 31.07 12.27
N ASN A 353 -12.53 31.76 11.14
CA ASN A 353 -13.32 32.96 10.87
C ASN A 353 -13.20 34.02 11.99
N GLY A 354 -11.98 34.17 12.52
CA GLY A 354 -11.66 35.11 13.61
C GLY A 354 -12.03 34.62 15.01
N ARG A 355 -12.73 33.49 15.14
CA ARG A 355 -13.12 32.92 16.44
C ARG A 355 -12.06 31.95 16.96
N HIS A 356 -11.65 32.14 18.21
CA HIS A 356 -10.77 31.19 18.91
C HIS A 356 -11.42 29.80 19.01
N LEU A 357 -10.66 28.77 18.61
CA LEU A 357 -11.10 27.39 18.74
C LEU A 357 -10.44 26.72 19.93
N PHE A 358 -9.12 26.61 19.92
CA PHE A 358 -8.33 26.01 21.00
C PHE A 358 -6.86 26.45 20.92
N SER A 359 -6.17 26.33 22.05
CA SER A 359 -4.71 26.38 22.16
C SER A 359 -4.14 25.01 22.50
N PHE A 360 -2.90 24.74 22.09
CA PHE A 360 -2.18 23.50 22.39
C PHE A 360 -0.72 23.78 22.74
N ASN A 361 -0.28 23.34 23.92
CA ASN A 361 1.11 23.46 24.34
C ASN A 361 1.88 22.16 24.01
N ASP A 362 2.93 22.26 23.20
CA ASP A 362 3.73 21.11 22.79
C ASP A 362 5.14 21.14 23.38
N ARG A 363 5.43 20.24 24.34
CA ARG A 363 6.78 20.12 24.93
C ARG A 363 7.88 19.81 23.91
N GLY A 364 7.55 19.18 22.78
CA GLY A 364 8.48 18.88 21.69
C GLY A 364 8.29 19.78 20.47
N PHE A 365 7.91 21.04 20.68
CA PHE A 365 7.55 22.00 19.64
C PHE A 365 8.49 21.98 18.43
N LEU A 366 7.92 21.90 17.22
CA LEU A 366 8.72 21.94 15.98
C LEU A 366 9.34 23.33 15.78
N ARG A 367 10.67 23.39 15.70
CA ARG A 367 11.40 24.67 15.65
C ARG A 367 11.38 25.32 14.27
N SER A 368 11.26 24.55 13.20
CA SER A 368 11.26 25.06 11.83
C SER A 368 10.54 24.12 10.87
N GLY A 369 10.21 24.64 9.69
CA GLY A 369 9.74 23.89 8.53
C GLY A 369 10.37 24.41 7.25
N THR A 370 10.40 23.57 6.22
CA THR A 370 10.88 23.92 4.87
C THR A 370 9.76 23.95 3.84
N ASN A 371 8.56 23.49 4.21
CA ASN A 371 7.41 23.43 3.33
C ASN A 371 6.12 23.75 4.09
N VAL A 372 5.12 24.21 3.33
CA VAL A 372 3.70 24.12 3.69
C VAL A 372 3.06 23.11 2.73
N ALA A 373 2.25 22.17 3.22
CA ALA A 373 1.55 21.24 2.35
C ALA A 373 0.04 21.27 2.60
N LEU A 374 -0.72 21.63 1.58
CA LEU A 374 -2.17 21.54 1.61
C LEU A 374 -2.55 20.08 1.49
N ARG A 375 -3.56 19.68 2.27
CA ARG A 375 -4.14 18.34 2.21
C ARG A 375 -5.62 18.45 1.88
N ALA A 376 -6.10 17.60 0.97
CA ALA A 376 -7.50 17.54 0.57
C ALA A 376 -8.03 16.10 0.58
N LEU A 377 -9.30 15.95 0.93
CA LEU A 377 -10.10 14.74 0.80
C LEU A 377 -11.44 15.16 0.18
N GLY A 378 -11.68 14.72 -1.06
CA GLY A 378 -12.74 15.23 -1.92
C GLY A 378 -12.32 16.49 -2.70
N SER A 379 -13.26 17.08 -3.46
CA SER A 379 -13.01 18.30 -4.25
C SER A 379 -12.95 19.55 -3.36
N ILE A 380 -11.77 20.17 -3.26
CA ILE A 380 -11.50 21.30 -2.37
C ILE A 380 -10.90 22.47 -3.16
N THR A 381 -11.39 23.68 -2.90
CA THR A 381 -10.74 24.91 -3.35
C THR A 381 -10.03 25.58 -2.17
N PHE A 382 -8.77 25.94 -2.36
CA PHE A 382 -7.95 26.70 -1.42
C PHE A 382 -7.65 28.09 -1.99
N THR A 383 -7.74 29.12 -1.14
CA THR A 383 -7.40 30.51 -1.42
C THR A 383 -6.65 31.12 -0.23
N GLY A 384 -6.05 32.30 -0.43
CA GLY A 384 -5.53 33.11 0.68
C GLY A 384 -4.45 32.44 1.53
N LEU A 385 -3.66 31.50 0.96
CA LEU A 385 -2.53 30.93 1.68
C LEU A 385 -1.49 32.02 1.97
N ARG A 386 -1.17 32.20 3.26
CA ARG A 386 -0.13 33.12 3.72
C ARG A 386 0.62 32.51 4.90
N VAL A 387 1.94 32.69 4.92
CA VAL A 387 2.78 32.48 6.11
C VAL A 387 3.49 33.78 6.42
N SER A 388 3.28 34.30 7.62
CA SER A 388 3.95 35.50 8.14
C SER A 388 4.77 35.18 9.38
N GLU A 389 5.82 35.97 9.61
CA GLU A 389 6.72 35.88 10.78
C GLU A 389 7.00 37.23 11.43
#